data_AF-A0A6B3FJY5-F1
#
_entry.id   AF-A0A6B3FJY5-F1
#
_cell.length_a   1.000
_cell.length_b   1.000
_cell.length_c   1.000
_cell.angle_alpha   90.00
_cell.angle_beta   90.00
_cell.angle_gamma   90.00
#
_symmetry.space_group_name_H-M   'P 1'
#
loop_
_entity.id
_entity.type
_entity.pdbx_description
1 polymer ?
#
loop_
_entity_poly.entity_id
_entity_poly.type
_entity_poly.pdbx_seq_one_letter_code
_entity_poly.pdbx_strand_id
1 'polypeptide(L)'
;RTYGCQMNVHDSERLSGLLEGAGYVRAPEGSDGDADVVVFNTCAVRENADNKLYGNLGRLAPMKTKRPGMQIAVGGCLAQKDRDTIVKRAPWVDVVFGTHNIGKLP
;
A
#
# COMPACT_ATOMS: atom_id res chain seq x y z
N ARG A 1 -2.96 0.25 -5.55
CA ARG A 1 -4.17 -0.60 -5.78
C ARG A 1 -5.12 -0.43 -4.59
N THR A 2 -6.43 -0.50 -4.79
CA THR A 2 -7.43 -0.28 -3.72
C THR A 2 -8.20 -1.57 -3.45
N TYR A 3 -8.26 -1.99 -2.17
CA TYR A 3 -8.97 -3.19 -1.75
C TYR A 3 -9.88 -2.86 -0.56
N GLY A 4 -11.19 -2.66 -0.78
CA GLY A 4 -12.06 -2.34 0.36
C GLY A 4 -13.46 -1.79 0.08
N CYS A 5 -13.84 -0.75 0.82
CA CYS A 5 -15.15 -0.09 0.79
C CYS A 5 -15.07 1.32 0.16
N GLN A 6 -16.20 2.04 0.12
CA GLN A 6 -16.27 3.43 -0.39
C GLN A 6 -15.27 4.37 0.30
N MET A 7 -14.98 4.14 1.59
CA MET A 7 -13.96 4.89 2.33
C MET A 7 -12.56 4.64 1.77
N ASN A 8 -12.22 3.40 1.39
CA ASN A 8 -10.94 3.13 0.74
C ASN A 8 -10.81 3.77 -0.63
N VAL A 9 -11.93 3.96 -1.36
CA VAL A 9 -11.93 4.68 -2.64
C VAL A 9 -11.58 6.15 -2.40
N HIS A 10 -12.31 6.81 -1.50
CA HIS A 10 -12.04 8.19 -1.12
C HIS A 10 -10.62 8.40 -0.59
N ASP A 11 -10.15 7.50 0.29
CA ASP A 11 -8.79 7.52 0.81
C ASP A 11 -7.76 7.32 -0.31
N SER A 12 -8.06 6.45 -1.28
CA SER A 12 -7.19 6.21 -2.44
C SER A 12 -7.13 7.39 -3.40
N GLU A 13 -8.21 8.14 -3.58
CA GLU A 13 -8.20 9.39 -4.34
C GLU A 13 -7.31 10.43 -3.66
N ARG A 14 -7.47 10.61 -2.34
CA ARG A 14 -6.63 11.52 -1.56
C ARG A 14 -5.15 11.14 -1.62
N LEU A 15 -4.84 9.85 -1.48
CA LEU A 15 -3.50 9.28 -1.65
C LEU A 15 -2.91 9.58 -3.02
N SER A 16 -3.73 9.45 -4.08
CA SER A 16 -3.28 9.71 -5.45
C SER A 16 -2.94 11.19 -5.62
N GLY A 17 -3.79 12.09 -5.12
CA GLY A 17 -3.52 13.54 -5.18
C GLY A 17 -2.27 13.97 -4.41
N LEU A 18 -1.97 13.34 -3.27
CA LEU A 18 -0.72 13.61 -2.53
C LEU A 18 0.52 13.19 -3.34
N LEU A 19 0.51 11.98 -3.90
CA LEU A 19 1.60 11.47 -4.71
C LEU A 19 1.81 12.30 -5.98
N GLU A 20 0.72 12.70 -6.65
CA GLU A 20 0.78 13.60 -7.80
C GLU A 20 1.35 14.98 -7.42
N GLY A 21 0.94 15.53 -6.27
CA GLY A 21 1.49 16.79 -5.74
C GLY A 21 2.97 16.70 -5.38
N ALA A 22 3.47 15.51 -5.04
CA ALA A 22 4.88 15.23 -4.81
C ALA A 22 5.67 14.95 -6.11
N GLY A 23 5.01 14.97 -7.27
CA GLY A 23 5.64 14.79 -8.59
C GLY A 23 5.66 13.35 -9.09
N TYR A 24 5.00 12.42 -8.41
CA TYR A 24 4.85 11.05 -8.92
C TYR A 24 3.80 11.00 -10.02
N VAL A 25 4.03 10.10 -10.99
CA VAL A 25 3.07 9.80 -12.06
C VAL A 25 2.49 8.42 -11.81
N ARG A 26 1.19 8.27 -12.07
CA ARG A 26 0.52 6.98 -11.94
C ARG A 26 1.14 5.95 -12.88
N ALA A 27 1.58 4.84 -12.33
CA ALA A 27 2.13 3.74 -13.11
C ALA A 27 1.05 3.15 -14.06
N PRO A 28 1.43 2.78 -15.30
CA PRO A 28 0.54 2.06 -16.22
C PRO A 28 -0.03 0.79 -15.60
N GLU A 29 -1.24 0.40 -16.02
CA GLU A 29 -1.86 -0.81 -15.52
C GLU A 29 -1.01 -2.05 -15.85
N GLY A 30 -0.78 -2.92 -14.86
CA GLY A 30 0.06 -4.12 -15.02
C GLY A 30 1.56 -3.91 -14.77
N SER A 31 2.03 -2.67 -14.58
CA SER A 31 3.44 -2.34 -14.34
C SER A 31 3.81 -2.19 -12.86
N ASP A 32 3.11 -2.92 -11.96
CA ASP A 32 3.34 -2.87 -10.50
C ASP A 32 4.81 -3.13 -10.11
N GLY A 33 5.54 -3.84 -10.96
CA GLY A 33 6.96 -4.15 -10.79
C GLY A 33 7.95 -3.04 -11.12
N ASP A 34 7.50 -2.07 -11.89
CA ASP A 34 8.31 -0.95 -12.37
C ASP A 34 8.01 0.34 -11.62
N ALA A 35 6.95 0.34 -10.80
CA ALA A 35 6.58 1.47 -9.96
C ALA A 35 7.65 1.74 -8.88
N ASP A 36 8.03 3.00 -8.73
CA ASP A 36 8.93 3.43 -7.66
C ASP A 36 8.23 3.46 -6.31
N VAL A 37 6.91 3.66 -6.28
CA VAL A 37 6.09 3.62 -5.07
C VAL A 37 4.85 2.77 -5.31
N VAL A 38 4.62 1.79 -4.44
CA VAL A 38 3.41 0.96 -4.43
C VAL A 38 2.67 1.13 -3.12
N VAL A 39 1.42 1.61 -3.21
CA VAL A 39 0.55 1.76 -2.03
C VAL A 39 -0.62 0.77 -2.06
N PHE A 40 -0.77 0.04 -0.97
CA PHE A 40 -1.92 -0.82 -0.67
C PHE A 40 -2.82 -0.15 0.36
N ASN A 41 -4.00 0.32 -0.07
CA ASN A 41 -5.03 0.78 0.87
C ASN A 41 -6.02 -0.36 1.13
N THR A 42 -6.06 -0.86 2.36
CA THR A 42 -6.74 -2.11 2.73
C THR A 42 -7.81 -1.94 3.81
N CYS A 43 -8.89 -2.70 3.70
CA CYS A 43 -10.01 -2.70 4.64
C CYS A 43 -9.93 -3.84 5.66
N ALA A 44 -10.35 -3.60 6.90
CA ALA A 44 -10.37 -4.61 7.97
C ALA A 44 -11.64 -5.47 8.02
N VAL A 45 -12.73 -5.05 7.36
CA VAL A 45 -14.04 -5.71 7.47
C VAL A 45 -14.39 -6.60 6.27
N ARG A 46 -13.53 -6.64 5.26
CA ARG A 46 -13.71 -7.52 4.10
C ARG A 46 -13.01 -8.84 4.37
N GLU A 47 -13.74 -9.94 4.17
CA GLU A 47 -13.18 -11.28 4.20
C GLU A 47 -12.04 -11.40 3.17
N ASN A 48 -10.98 -12.11 3.52
CA ASN A 48 -9.77 -12.32 2.71
C ASN A 48 -8.96 -11.06 2.36
N ALA A 49 -9.23 -9.90 2.99
CA ALA A 49 -8.43 -8.69 2.77
C ALA A 49 -6.97 -8.90 3.18
N ASP A 50 -6.74 -9.62 4.27
CA ASP A 50 -5.45 -10.08 4.75
C ASP A 50 -4.75 -11.02 3.75
N ASN A 51 -5.43 -12.07 3.29
CA ASN A 51 -4.89 -13.02 2.32
C ASN A 51 -4.49 -12.32 1.02
N LYS A 52 -5.31 -11.39 0.53
CA LYS A 52 -5.01 -10.59 -0.66
C LYS A 52 -3.83 -9.65 -0.42
N LEU A 53 -3.75 -9.00 0.73
CA LEU A 53 -2.63 -8.13 1.08
C LEU A 53 -1.32 -8.93 1.08
N TYR A 54 -1.24 -10.02 1.86
CA TYR A 54 -0.03 -10.82 1.97
C TYR A 54 0.35 -11.51 0.65
N GLY A 55 -0.62 -11.97 -0.14
CA GLY A 55 -0.36 -12.50 -1.48
C GLY A 55 0.29 -11.47 -2.42
N ASN A 56 -0.21 -10.22 -2.41
CA ASN A 56 0.41 -9.15 -3.19
C ASN A 56 1.80 -8.76 -2.65
N LEU A 57 1.95 -8.64 -1.33
CA LEU A 57 3.24 -8.33 -0.71
C LEU A 57 4.30 -9.39 -1.03
N GLY A 58 3.92 -10.67 -1.02
CA GLY A 58 4.80 -11.77 -1.42
C GLY A 58 5.26 -11.67 -2.86
N ARG A 59 4.39 -11.22 -3.79
CA ARG A 59 4.77 -11.00 -5.20
C ARG A 59 5.76 -9.85 -5.38
N LEU A 60 5.72 -8.83 -4.52
CA LEU A 60 6.61 -7.67 -4.60
C LEU A 60 7.97 -7.88 -3.93
N ALA A 61 8.10 -8.84 -3.01
CA ALA A 61 9.35 -9.07 -2.29
C ALA A 61 10.56 -9.29 -3.23
N PRO A 62 10.49 -10.14 -4.28
CA PRO A 62 11.61 -10.30 -5.22
C PRO A 62 11.91 -9.02 -6.02
N MET A 63 10.91 -8.17 -6.24
CA MET A 63 11.06 -6.93 -7.02
C MET A 63 11.77 -5.87 -6.19
N LYS A 64 11.37 -5.71 -4.92
CA LYS A 64 12.03 -4.86 -3.94
C LYS A 64 13.51 -5.23 -3.77
N THR A 65 13.84 -6.52 -3.74
CA THR A 65 15.24 -6.98 -3.68
C THR A 65 16.05 -6.54 -4.90
N LYS A 66 15.44 -6.52 -6.10
CA LYS A 66 16.10 -6.08 -7.34
C LYS A 66 16.14 -4.55 -7.49
N ARG A 67 15.22 -3.84 -6.83
CA ARG A 67 15.03 -2.39 -6.90
C ARG A 67 15.05 -1.78 -5.50
N PRO A 68 16.23 -1.53 -4.92
CA PRO A 68 16.34 -1.00 -3.55
C PRO A 68 15.69 0.39 -3.39
N GLY A 69 15.52 1.15 -4.48
CA GLY A 69 14.80 2.44 -4.47
C GLY A 69 13.27 2.34 -4.51
N MET A 70 12.70 1.15 -4.78
CA MET A 70 11.25 0.95 -4.74
C MET A 70 10.74 1.12 -3.31
N GLN A 71 9.59 1.76 -3.10
CA GLN A 71 8.94 1.88 -1.79
C GLN A 71 7.58 1.16 -1.78
N ILE A 72 7.29 0.48 -0.67
CA ILE A 72 6.03 -0.23 -0.45
C ILE A 72 5.38 0.32 0.81
N ALA A 73 4.18 0.87 0.65
CA ALA A 73 3.39 1.42 1.74
C ALA A 73 2.06 0.68 1.89
N VAL A 74 1.67 0.40 3.14
CA VAL A 74 0.42 -0.28 3.48
C VAL A 74 -0.42 0.60 4.39
N GLY A 75 -1.63 0.90 3.94
CA GLY A 75 -2.58 1.82 4.54
C GLY A 75 -3.94 1.21 4.85
N GLY A 76 -4.76 1.97 5.57
CA GLY A 76 -6.18 1.68 5.80
C GLY A 76 -6.48 0.98 7.13
N CYS A 77 -7.73 0.55 7.31
CA CYS A 77 -8.20 0.00 8.59
C CYS A 77 -7.47 -1.28 8.99
N LEU A 78 -7.12 -2.14 8.03
CA LEU A 78 -6.39 -3.37 8.32
C LEU A 78 -4.97 -3.06 8.78
N ALA A 79 -4.30 -2.10 8.12
CA ALA A 79 -2.97 -1.63 8.52
C ALA A 79 -2.97 -1.01 9.92
N GLN A 80 -4.04 -0.33 10.31
CA GLN A 80 -4.21 0.22 11.65
C GLN A 80 -4.37 -0.87 12.72
N LYS A 81 -5.14 -1.92 12.41
CA LYS A 81 -5.42 -3.03 13.33
C LYS A 81 -4.23 -3.99 13.47
N ASP A 82 -3.61 -4.36 12.35
CA ASP A 82 -2.67 -5.48 12.25
C ASP A 82 -1.23 -5.01 11.96
N ARG A 83 -0.87 -3.78 12.36
CA ARG A 83 0.45 -3.17 12.09
C ARG A 83 1.61 -4.11 12.43
N ASP A 84 1.64 -4.64 13.65
CA ASP A 84 2.74 -5.50 14.12
C ASP A 84 2.84 -6.79 13.31
N THR A 85 1.69 -7.34 12.89
CA THR A 85 1.63 -8.54 12.06
C THR A 85 2.20 -8.27 10.68
N ILE A 86 1.89 -7.12 10.08
CA ILE A 86 2.42 -6.71 8.77
C ILE A 86 3.95 -6.58 8.84
N VAL A 87 4.47 -5.87 9.83
CA VAL A 87 5.92 -5.67 9.99
C VAL A 87 6.64 -7.01 10.20
N LYS A 88 6.06 -7.93 10.98
CA LYS A 88 6.63 -9.27 11.21
C LYS A 88 6.59 -10.17 9.98
N ARG A 89 5.48 -10.17 9.23
CA ARG A 89 5.27 -11.10 8.10
C ARG A 89 5.82 -10.58 6.78
N ALA A 90 5.92 -9.27 6.62
CA ALA A 90 6.39 -8.60 5.41
C ALA A 90 7.39 -7.48 5.77
N PRO A 91 8.59 -7.83 6.28
CA PRO A 91 9.59 -6.86 6.73
C PRO A 91 10.16 -5.96 5.61
N TRP A 92 9.86 -6.26 4.35
CA TRP A 92 10.21 -5.43 3.18
C TRP A 92 9.22 -4.28 2.92
N VAL A 93 8.16 -4.16 3.73
CA VAL A 93 7.26 -3.00 3.72
C VAL A 93 7.93 -1.82 4.42
N ASP A 94 8.03 -0.69 3.74
CA ASP A 94 8.73 0.50 4.25
C ASP A 94 7.86 1.31 5.20
N VAL A 95 6.56 1.42 4.89
CA VAL A 95 5.63 2.29 5.63
C VAL A 95 4.32 1.56 5.92
N VAL A 96 3.88 1.61 7.18
CA VAL A 96 2.55 1.16 7.61
C VAL A 96 1.81 2.30 8.28
N PHE A 97 0.67 2.71 7.74
CA PHE A 97 -0.11 3.85 8.23
C PHE A 97 -1.59 3.50 8.40
N GLY A 98 -2.23 4.09 9.42
CA GLY A 98 -3.68 3.97 9.63
C GLY A 98 -4.48 5.00 8.83
N THR A 99 -5.81 4.91 8.88
CA THR A 99 -6.73 5.81 8.14
C THR A 99 -6.57 7.29 8.50
N HIS A 100 -6.19 7.59 9.75
CA HIS A 100 -5.99 8.96 10.22
C HIS A 100 -4.66 9.60 9.76
N ASN A 101 -3.73 8.80 9.24
CA ASN A 101 -2.36 9.24 8.93
C ASN A 101 -2.08 9.35 7.41
N ILE A 102 -3.11 9.30 6.58
CA ILE A 102 -2.99 9.39 5.11
C ILE A 102 -2.26 10.67 4.65
N GLY A 103 -2.42 11.78 5.37
CA GLY A 103 -1.77 13.06 5.04
C GLY A 103 -0.29 13.19 5.41
N LYS A 104 0.38 12.12 5.86
CA LYS A 104 1.81 12.11 6.22
C LYS A 104 2.69 11.36 5.21
N LEU A 105 2.11 10.91 4.11
CA LEU A 105 2.90 10.35 3.02
C LEU A 105 3.63 11.50 2.30
N PRO A 106 4.91 11.31 1.95
CA PRO A 106 5.70 12.30 1.21
C PRO A 106 5.15 12.53 -0.20
#